data_AF-A0A396HXY8-F1
#
_entry.id   AF-A0A396HXY8-F1
#
_cell.length_a   1.000
_cell.length_b   1.000
_cell.length_c   1.000
_cell.angle_alpha   90.00
_cell.angle_beta   90.00
_cell.angle_gamma   90.00
#
_symmetry.space_group_name_H-M   'P 1'
#
loop_
_entity.id
_entity.type
_entity.pdbx_description
1 polymer ?
#
loop_
_entity_poly.entity_id
_entity_poly.type
_entity_poly.pdbx_seq_one_letter_code
_entity_poly.pdbx_strand_id
1 'polypeptide(L)'
;MDSIKGHHNGLKDLVQSYLSEEWKDRKKDTYGEDLSSRFFNMHFLPVEVPQQENSFDCGLFLLHYLELFVAQVPFDFNPLRLTNCSNFVSGFHG
;
A
#
# COMPACT_ATOMS: atom_id res chain seq x y z
N MET A 1 -1.14 4.75 -2.30
CA MET A 1 -2.34 5.54 -2.66
C MET A 1 -2.06 6.96 -2.22
N ASP A 2 -2.20 7.91 -3.12
CA ASP A 2 -1.90 9.32 -2.85
C ASP A 2 -2.87 10.18 -3.66
N SER A 3 -3.52 11.13 -2.99
CA SER A 3 -4.45 12.08 -3.60
C SER A 3 -3.77 13.34 -4.16
N ILE A 4 -2.47 13.55 -3.90
CA ILE A 4 -1.71 14.76 -4.29
C ILE A 4 -0.64 14.48 -5.38
N LYS A 5 -0.46 13.23 -5.83
CA LYS A 5 0.63 12.79 -6.74
C LYS A 5 2.01 13.30 -6.31
N GLY A 6 2.30 13.23 -5.01
CA GLY A 6 3.57 13.57 -4.42
C GLY A 6 4.71 12.63 -4.85
N HIS A 7 5.93 13.09 -4.59
CA HIS A 7 7.12 12.29 -4.82
C HIS A 7 7.48 11.51 -3.56
N HIS A 8 7.48 10.17 -3.63
CA HIS A 8 7.72 9.29 -2.48
C HIS A 8 9.09 8.60 -2.54
N ASN A 9 10.14 9.35 -2.90
CA ASN A 9 11.49 8.78 -2.93
C ASN A 9 11.90 8.22 -1.57
N GLY A 10 12.51 7.04 -1.58
CA GLY A 10 13.02 6.37 -0.37
C GLY A 10 11.94 5.74 0.52
N LEU A 11 10.65 6.03 0.32
CA LEU A 11 9.58 5.38 1.10
C LEU A 11 9.58 3.86 0.91
N LYS A 12 9.84 3.41 -0.32
CA LYS A 12 10.02 1.98 -0.64
C LYS A 12 11.11 1.36 0.21
N ASP A 13 12.31 1.93 0.18
CA ASP A 13 13.48 1.36 0.86
C ASP A 13 13.28 1.37 2.38
N LEU A 14 12.62 2.40 2.91
CA LEU A 14 12.29 2.52 4.34
C LEU A 14 11.33 1.41 4.78
N VAL A 15 10.22 1.20 4.05
CA VAL A 15 9.23 0.16 4.37
C VAL A 15 9.85 -1.23 4.25
N GLN A 16 10.62 -1.51 3.20
CA GLN A 16 11.27 -2.81 3.01
C GLN A 16 12.29 -3.10 4.13
N SER A 17 13.09 -2.10 4.50
CA SER A 17 14.07 -2.22 5.59
C SER A 17 13.38 -2.43 6.94
N TYR A 18 12.32 -1.66 7.22
CA TYR A 18 11.52 -1.80 8.44
C TYR A 18 10.95 -3.22 8.59
N LEU A 19 10.31 -3.75 7.54
CA LEU A 19 9.73 -5.11 7.57
C LEU A 19 10.79 -6.19 7.76
N SER A 20 11.96 -6.03 7.13
CA SER A 20 13.10 -6.94 7.33
C SER A 20 13.54 -6.96 8.79
N GLU A 21 13.73 -5.81 9.42
CA GLU A 21 14.19 -5.73 10.80
C GLU A 21 13.12 -6.19 11.81
N GLU A 22 11.85 -5.83 11.61
CA GLU A 22 10.73 -6.31 12.45
C GLU A 22 10.58 -7.83 12.38
N TRP A 23 10.73 -8.43 11.19
CA TRP A 23 10.67 -9.87 11.04
C TRP A 23 11.80 -10.55 11.81
N LYS A 24 13.04 -10.04 11.65
CA LYS A 24 14.21 -10.55 12.38
C LYS A 24 13.98 -10.47 13.88
N ASP A 25 13.50 -9.34 14.39
CA ASP A 25 13.25 -9.13 15.83
C ASP A 25 12.22 -10.11 16.40
N ARG A 26 11.10 -10.30 15.70
CA ARG A 26 10.00 -11.20 16.15
C ARG A 26 10.30 -12.68 16.01
N LYS A 27 11.30 -13.06 15.20
CA LYS A 27 11.68 -14.46 14.92
C LYS A 27 12.98 -14.88 15.59
N LYS A 28 13.58 -14.06 16.46
CA LYS A 28 14.83 -14.36 17.18
C LYS A 28 14.85 -15.73 17.86
N ASP A 29 13.69 -16.24 18.29
CA ASP A 29 13.56 -17.53 19.00
C ASP A 29 13.14 -18.72 18.12
N THR A 30 12.91 -18.51 16.82
CA THR A 30 12.50 -19.58 15.89
C THR A 30 13.59 -19.80 14.85
N TYR A 31 14.08 -21.04 14.69
CA TYR A 31 14.94 -21.44 13.57
C TYR A 31 14.13 -21.33 12.26
N GLY A 32 14.03 -20.11 11.74
CA GLY A 32 13.15 -19.75 10.62
C GLY A 32 13.93 -19.26 9.41
N GLU A 33 13.36 -19.51 8.24
CA GLU A 33 13.84 -19.05 6.92
C GLU A 33 14.14 -17.54 6.94
N ASP A 34 15.31 -17.14 6.39
CA ASP A 34 15.60 -15.72 6.18
C ASP A 34 14.72 -15.18 5.04
N LEU A 35 13.65 -14.49 5.43
CA LEU A 35 12.70 -13.86 4.52
C LEU A 35 13.12 -12.45 4.07
N SER A 36 14.33 -11.99 4.44
CA SER A 36 14.84 -10.66 4.06
C SER A 36 14.67 -10.40 2.56
N SER A 37 15.06 -11.38 1.74
CA SER A 37 14.93 -11.34 0.28
C SER A 37 13.48 -11.16 -0.20
N ARG A 38 12.47 -11.68 0.50
CA ARG A 38 11.04 -11.49 0.13
C ARG A 38 10.62 -10.04 0.33
N PHE A 39 11.09 -9.38 1.40
CA PHE A 39 10.76 -7.97 1.65
C PHE A 39 11.42 -7.04 0.63
N PHE A 40 12.69 -7.28 0.27
CA PHE A 40 13.37 -6.50 -0.77
C PHE A 40 12.76 -6.70 -2.17
N ASN A 41 12.21 -7.89 -2.44
CA ASN A 41 11.48 -8.18 -3.67
C ASN A 41 10.00 -7.77 -3.64
N MET A 42 9.51 -7.15 -2.56
CA MET A 42 8.13 -6.70 -2.48
C MET A 42 7.86 -5.59 -3.51
N HIS A 43 6.83 -5.79 -4.32
CA HIS A 43 6.45 -4.84 -5.37
C HIS A 43 5.72 -3.63 -4.79
N PHE A 44 6.14 -2.44 -5.23
CA PHE A 44 5.39 -1.20 -5.05
C PHE A 44 4.68 -0.91 -6.36
N LEU A 45 3.35 -0.85 -6.31
CA LEU A 45 2.52 -0.68 -7.49
C LEU A 45 1.93 0.73 -7.50
N PRO A 46 2.03 1.46 -8.63
CA PRO A 46 1.23 2.66 -8.80
C PRO A 46 -0.24 2.25 -8.88
N VAL A 47 -1.09 2.90 -8.09
CA VAL A 47 -2.54 2.68 -8.10
C VAL A 47 -3.18 3.99 -8.50
N GLU A 48 -3.97 3.96 -9.57
CA GLU A 48 -4.80 5.09 -9.96
C GLU A 48 -5.95 5.24 -8.96
N VAL A 49 -5.99 6.39 -8.30
CA VAL A 49 -7.02 6.78 -7.33
C VAL A 49 -7.52 8.17 -7.68
N PRO A 50 -8.76 8.55 -7.31
CA PRO A 50 -9.23 9.92 -7.44
C PRO A 50 -8.21 10.92 -6.88
N GLN A 51 -8.18 12.12 -7.42
CA GLN A 51 -7.24 13.14 -6.94
C GLN A 51 -8.05 14.26 -6.31
N GLN A 52 -7.54 14.80 -5.21
CA GLN A 52 -8.16 15.96 -4.60
C GLN A 52 -7.84 17.21 -5.41
N GLU A 53 -8.78 18.14 -5.47
CA GLU A 53 -8.59 19.43 -6.16
C GLU A 53 -8.01 20.51 -5.24
N ASN A 54 -7.97 20.26 -3.93
CA ASN A 54 -7.47 21.19 -2.92
C ASN A 54 -6.24 20.65 -2.19
N SER A 55 -5.70 21.40 -1.23
CA SER A 55 -4.48 21.04 -0.49
C SER A 55 -4.73 20.55 0.95
N PHE A 56 -5.98 20.32 1.34
CA PHE A 56 -6.35 20.08 2.75
C PHE A 56 -7.16 18.79 2.98
N ASP A 57 -7.72 18.17 1.94
CA ASP A 57 -8.55 16.96 2.08
C ASP A 57 -7.76 15.64 2.04
N CYS A 58 -6.43 15.65 2.06
CA CYS A 58 -5.63 14.43 1.87
C CYS A 58 -5.86 13.38 2.96
N GLY A 59 -6.16 13.81 4.18
CA GLY A 59 -6.59 12.92 5.25
C GLY A 59 -7.93 12.24 4.95
N LEU A 60 -8.91 12.98 4.40
CA LEU A 60 -10.22 12.43 4.03
C LEU A 60 -10.11 11.42 2.89
N PHE A 61 -9.35 11.75 1.84
CA PHE A 61 -9.10 10.83 0.74
C PHE A 61 -8.38 9.57 1.21
N LEU A 62 -7.37 9.70 2.08
CA LEU A 62 -6.69 8.53 2.67
C LEU A 62 -7.66 7.61 3.43
N LEU A 63 -8.51 8.19 4.28
CA LEU A 63 -9.51 7.43 5.04
C LEU A 63 -10.51 6.73 4.10
N HIS A 64 -10.99 7.43 3.07
CA HIS A 64 -11.91 6.86 2.09
C HIS A 64 -11.27 5.71 1.31
N TYR A 65 -10.00 5.84 0.91
CA TYR A 65 -9.29 4.75 0.23
C TYR A 65 -9.17 3.51 1.11
N LEU A 66 -8.88 3.69 2.40
CA LEU A 66 -8.78 2.59 3.35
C LEU A 66 -10.12 1.90 3.57
N GLU A 67 -11.20 2.68 3.72
CA GLU A 67 -12.56 2.15 3.86
C GLU A 67 -12.94 1.27 2.66
N LEU A 68 -12.76 1.79 1.44
CA LEU A 68 -13.08 1.06 0.22
C LEU A 68 -12.18 -0.17 0.03
N PHE A 69 -10.89 -0.07 0.37
CA PHE A 69 -9.97 -1.21 0.32
C PHE A 69 -10.43 -2.33 1.26
N VAL A 70 -10.72 -2.02 2.52
CA VAL A 70 -11.16 -3.03 3.51
C VAL A 70 -12.52 -3.62 3.11
N ALA A 71 -13.45 -2.81 2.62
CA ALA A 71 -14.79 -3.25 2.30
C ALA A 71 -14.86 -4.13 1.03
N GLN A 72 -14.03 -3.86 0.03
CA GLN A 72 -14.18 -4.45 -1.30
C GLN A 72 -13.07 -5.45 -1.67
N VAL A 73 -11.95 -5.50 -0.92
CA VAL A 73 -10.82 -6.35 -1.31
C VAL A 73 -11.25 -7.82 -1.41
N PRO A 74 -11.05 -8.47 -2.57
CA PRO A 74 -11.47 -9.85 -2.74
C PRO A 74 -10.57 -10.78 -1.92
N PHE A 75 -11.11 -11.94 -1.52
CA PHE A 75 -10.35 -12.90 -0.71
C PHE A 75 -9.09 -13.43 -1.44
N ASP A 76 -9.14 -13.53 -2.77
CA ASP A 76 -8.05 -13.96 -3.64
C ASP A 76 -7.24 -12.77 -4.20
N PHE A 77 -7.24 -11.64 -3.49
CA PHE A 77 -6.52 -10.43 -3.88
C PHE A 77 -5.09 -10.74 -4.32
N ASN A 78 -4.81 -10.43 -5.58
CA ASN A 78 -3.47 -10.54 -6.14
C ASN A 78 -3.02 -9.16 -6.62
N PRO A 79 -1.99 -8.57 -5.99
CA PRO A 79 -1.51 -7.25 -6.34
C PRO A 79 -1.05 -7.15 -7.81
N LEU A 80 -0.58 -8.25 -8.41
CA LEU A 80 -0.10 -8.27 -9.80
C LEU A 80 -1.24 -8.35 -10.83
N ARG A 81 -2.46 -8.71 -10.40
CA ARG A 81 -3.66 -8.73 -11.25
C ARG A 81 -4.43 -7.41 -11.22
N LEU A 82 -3.88 -6.36 -10.57
CA LEU A 82 -4.54 -5.07 -10.31
C LEU A 82 -4.92 -4.22 -11.54
N THR A 83 -4.75 -4.73 -12.75
CA THR A 83 -5.08 -4.04 -14.01
C THR A 83 -6.48 -3.40 -14.06
N ASN A 84 -7.43 -3.80 -13.19
CA ASN A 84 -8.81 -3.32 -13.16
C ASN A 84 -9.27 -2.76 -11.78
N CYS A 85 -8.37 -2.29 -10.92
CA CYS A 85 -8.78 -1.65 -9.64
C CYS A 85 -9.16 -0.17 -9.75
N SER A 86 -9.21 0.38 -10.97
CA SER A 86 -9.79 1.71 -11.26
C SER A 86 -11.24 1.86 -10.78
N ASN A 87 -11.95 0.75 -10.56
CA ASN A 87 -13.32 0.74 -10.05
C ASN A 87 -13.45 0.67 -8.52
N PHE A 88 -12.36 0.42 -7.77
CA PHE A 88 -12.45 0.27 -6.31
C PHE A 88 -12.64 1.60 -5.58
N VAL A 89 -12.23 2.71 -6.22
CA VAL A 89 -12.00 3.98 -5.55
C VAL A 89 -12.83 5.12 -6.17
N SER A 90 -13.64 4.82 -7.19
CA SER A 90 -14.44 5.79 -7.95
C SER A 90 -15.71 6.30 -7.24
N GLY A 91 -15.91 5.93 -5.97
CA GLY A 91 -17.12 6.23 -5.20
C GLY A 91 -17.19 7.62 -4.55
N PHE A 92 -16.19 8.48 -4.72
CA PHE A 92 -16.18 9.80 -4.10
C PHE A 92 -16.92 10.83 -4.97
N HIS A 93 -18.22 11.05 -4.70
CA HIS A 93 -18.93 12.22 -5.18
C HIS A 93 -18.98 13.24 -4.04
N GLY A 94 -18.07 14.21 -4.07
CA GLY A 94 -18.12 15.40 -3.23
C GLY A 94 -19.18 16.38 -3.73
#